data_AF-A0A959QC01-F1
#
_entry.id   AF-A0A959QC01-F1
#
_cell.length_a   1.000
_cell.length_b   1.000
_cell.length_c   1.000
_cell.angle_alpha   90.00
_cell.angle_beta   90.00
_cell.angle_gamma   90.00
#
_symmetry.space_group_name_H-M   'P 1'
#
loop_
_entity.id
_entity.type
_entity.pdbx_description
1 polymer ?
#
loop_
_entity_poly.entity_id
_entity_poly.type
_entity_poly.pdbx_seq_one_letter_code
_entity_poly.pdbx_strand_id
1 'polypeptide(L)'
;MRRALLVIFSVIGPCWLWGQDYRSIEEGQVSYLSSQNVYVKFASTEAIAPGDTLFLLSATGQAEAALVVANKSSISCVCTMVGSLDIRVGD
;
A
#
# COMPACT_ATOMS: atom_id res chain seq x y z
N MET A 1 -4.35 -13.18 -46.94
CA MET A 1 -3.33 -13.54 -45.92
C MET A 1 -3.11 -12.44 -44.88
N ARG A 2 -2.79 -11.18 -45.26
CA ARG A 2 -2.57 -10.06 -44.32
C ARG A 2 -3.75 -9.73 -43.38
N ARG A 3 -5.00 -9.82 -43.87
CA ARG A 3 -6.21 -9.58 -43.05
C ARG A 3 -6.53 -10.74 -42.09
N ALA A 4 -6.19 -11.98 -42.46
CA ALA A 4 -6.38 -13.15 -41.61
C ALA A 4 -5.41 -13.16 -40.43
N LEU A 5 -4.17 -12.70 -40.64
CA LEU A 5 -3.18 -12.51 -39.56
C LEU A 5 -3.63 -11.50 -38.49
N LEU A 6 -4.28 -10.40 -38.90
CA LEU A 6 -4.80 -9.40 -37.97
C LEU A 6 -5.94 -9.93 -37.10
N VAL A 7 -6.80 -10.79 -37.66
CA VAL A 7 -7.90 -11.43 -36.91
C VAL A 7 -7.36 -12.45 -35.91
N ILE A 8 -6.33 -13.23 -36.29
CA ILE A 8 -5.70 -14.22 -35.40
C ILE A 8 -5.02 -13.55 -34.21
N PHE A 9 -4.30 -12.44 -34.42
CA PHE A 9 -3.66 -11.67 -33.35
C PHE A 9 -4.69 -11.09 -32.35
N SER A 10 -5.82 -10.61 -32.87
CA SER A 10 -6.89 -10.02 -32.04
C SER A 10 -7.62 -11.04 -31.16
N VAL A 11 -7.68 -12.32 -31.56
CA VAL A 11 -8.43 -13.36 -30.82
C VAL A 11 -7.54 -14.13 -29.84
N ILE A 12 -6.24 -14.29 -30.14
CA ILE A 12 -5.31 -15.07 -29.30
C ILE A 12 -4.63 -14.21 -28.22
N GLY A 13 -4.42 -12.92 -28.48
CA GLY A 13 -3.79 -11.99 -27.54
C GLY A 13 -4.43 -11.89 -26.13
N PRO A 14 -5.77 -11.91 -25.98
CA PRO A 14 -6.41 -11.78 -24.68
C PRO A 14 -6.23 -13.01 -23.76
N CYS A 15 -5.82 -14.16 -24.29
CA CYS A 15 -5.64 -15.39 -23.51
C CYS A 15 -4.40 -15.35 -22.59
N TRP A 16 -3.60 -14.29 -22.67
CA TRP A 16 -2.36 -14.09 -21.92
C TRP A 16 -2.46 -12.92 -20.92
N LEU A 17 -3.68 -12.53 -20.54
CA LEU A 17 -3.90 -11.50 -19.54
C LEU A 17 -3.98 -12.17 -18.16
N TRP A 18 -2.86 -12.17 -17.43
CA TRP A 18 -2.87 -12.46 -16.00
C TRP A 18 -3.39 -11.23 -15.24
N GLY A 19 -4.30 -11.46 -14.28
CA GLY A 19 -4.76 -10.43 -13.36
C GLY A 19 -3.71 -10.12 -12.28
N GLN A 20 -3.87 -9.00 -11.59
CA GLN A 20 -3.05 -8.69 -10.42
C GLN A 20 -3.42 -9.62 -9.25
N ASP A 21 -2.40 -10.17 -8.58
CA ASP A 21 -2.61 -10.92 -7.34
C ASP A 21 -3.29 -10.02 -6.30
N TYR A 22 -4.27 -10.59 -5.60
CA TYR A 22 -4.93 -9.95 -4.49
C TYR A 22 -3.89 -9.71 -3.39
N ARG A 23 -3.53 -8.43 -3.16
CA ARG A 23 -2.71 -8.04 -2.01
C ARG A 23 -3.60 -8.00 -0.77
N SER A 24 -3.23 -8.78 0.24
CA SER A 24 -3.74 -8.60 1.60
C SER A 24 -3.47 -7.17 2.06
N ILE A 25 -4.40 -6.60 2.82
CA ILE A 25 -4.14 -5.36 3.54
C ILE A 25 -3.11 -5.69 4.61
N GLU A 26 -1.92 -5.09 4.51
CA GLU A 26 -0.89 -5.23 5.53
C GLU A 26 -1.21 -4.29 6.69
N GLU A 27 -1.68 -4.87 7.79
CA GLU A 27 -1.95 -4.13 9.02
C GLU A 27 -0.66 -3.90 9.80
N GLY A 28 -0.49 -2.68 10.30
CA GLY A 28 0.64 -2.29 11.13
C GLY A 28 0.18 -1.45 12.30
N GLN A 29 1.03 -1.37 13.32
CA GLN A 29 0.75 -0.63 14.55
C GLN A 29 1.79 0.44 14.78
N VAL A 30 1.37 1.61 15.21
CA VAL A 30 2.26 2.71 15.63
C VAL A 30 3.05 2.27 16.85
N SER A 31 4.36 2.10 16.65
CA SER A 31 5.30 1.63 17.66
C SER A 31 5.97 2.76 18.43
N TYR A 32 6.14 3.92 17.79
CA TYR A 32 6.78 5.08 18.38
C TYR A 32 6.38 6.35 17.62
N LEU A 33 6.22 7.45 18.35
CA LEU A 33 5.86 8.74 17.80
C LEU A 33 6.82 9.82 18.30
N SER A 34 7.27 10.67 17.39
CA SER A 34 8.09 11.84 17.67
C SER A 34 7.43 13.08 17.07
N SER A 35 7.99 14.27 17.33
CA SER A 35 7.46 15.52 16.77
C SER A 35 7.54 15.59 15.24
N GLN A 36 8.43 14.81 14.61
CA GLN A 36 8.69 14.87 13.17
C GLN A 36 8.30 13.59 12.42
N ASN A 37 8.44 12.44 13.08
CA ASN A 37 8.31 11.13 12.45
C ASN A 37 7.41 10.20 13.28
N VAL A 38 6.68 9.34 12.57
CA VAL A 38 5.85 8.26 13.11
C VAL A 38 6.44 6.94 12.67
N TYR A 39 6.60 6.00 13.59
CA TYR A 39 7.19 4.70 13.33
C TYR A 39 6.11 3.62 13.42
N VAL A 40 5.80 2.99 12.29
CA VAL A 40 4.78 1.93 12.22
C VAL A 40 5.49 0.60 12.04
N LYS A 41 5.10 -0.39 12.84
CA LYS A 41 5.63 -1.76 12.79
C LYS A 41 4.63 -2.67 12.09
N PHE A 42 5.12 -3.48 11.18
CA PHE A 42 4.36 -4.46 10.41
C PHE A 42 4.92 -5.87 10.64
N ALA A 43 4.17 -6.89 10.21
CA ALA A 43 4.72 -8.25 10.10
C ALA A 43 5.79 -8.32 8.99
N SER A 44 5.54 -7.65 7.87
CA SER A 44 6.47 -7.49 6.75
C SER A 44 6.23 -6.15 6.06
N THR A 45 7.26 -5.62 5.41
CA THR A 45 7.20 -4.38 4.60
C THR A 45 7.50 -4.66 3.13
N GLU A 46 7.46 -5.92 2.69
CA GLU A 46 7.75 -6.30 1.30
C GLU A 46 6.82 -5.63 0.30
N ALA A 47 5.55 -5.45 0.68
CA ALA A 47 4.53 -4.82 -0.16
C ALA A 47 4.41 -3.30 0.03
N ILE A 48 5.29 -2.69 0.85
CA ILE A 48 5.25 -1.25 1.18
C ILE A 48 6.47 -0.57 0.55
N ALA A 49 6.28 0.58 -0.07
CA ALA A 49 7.33 1.39 -0.66
C ALA A 49 7.36 2.82 -0.07
N PRO A 50 8.52 3.50 -0.07
CA PRO A 50 8.58 4.93 0.19
C PRO A 50 7.69 5.72 -0.79
N GLY A 51 6.91 6.65 -0.26
CA GLY A 51 5.90 7.41 -1.00
C GLY A 51 4.48 6.85 -0.86
N ASP A 52 4.32 5.62 -0.38
CA ASP A 52 3.00 5.05 -0.14
C ASP A 52 2.28 5.77 1.01
N THR A 53 0.95 5.80 0.92
CA THR A 53 0.07 6.36 1.95
C THR A 53 -0.43 5.25 2.85
N LEU A 54 -0.25 5.40 4.16
CA LEU A 54 -0.88 4.54 5.15
C LEU A 54 -2.18 5.20 5.63
N PHE A 55 -3.19 4.35 5.79
CA PHE A 55 -4.52 4.75 6.19
C PHE A 55 -4.80 4.25 7.60
N LEU A 56 -5.43 5.11 8.40
CA LEU A 56 -5.99 4.72 9.69
C LEU A 56 -7.39 4.16 9.42
N LEU A 57 -7.60 2.89 9.78
CA LEU A 57 -8.94 2.29 9.75
C LEU A 57 -9.68 2.62 11.04
N SER A 58 -10.84 3.26 10.91
CA SER A 58 -11.76 3.46 12.02
C SER A 58 -12.51 2.16 12.35
N ALA A 59 -13.06 2.09 13.56
CA ALA A 59 -13.97 1.00 13.96
C ALA A 59 -15.24 0.91 13.09
N THR A 60 -15.59 1.99 12.36
CA THR A 60 -16.72 2.04 11.42
C THR A 60 -16.34 1.57 10.02
N GLY A 61 -15.08 1.18 9.78
CA GLY A 61 -14.57 0.72 8.48
C GLY A 61 -14.21 1.87 7.52
N GLN A 62 -14.14 3.10 7.99
CA GLN A 62 -13.67 4.24 7.19
C GLN A 62 -12.15 4.29 7.23
N ALA A 63 -11.52 4.45 6.05
CA ALA A 63 -10.09 4.63 5.93
C ALA A 63 -9.78 6.11 5.67
N GLU A 64 -8.99 6.72 6.54
CA GLU A 64 -8.52 8.10 6.39
C GLU A 64 -7.01 8.10 6.19
N ALA A 65 -6.52 8.86 5.20
CA ALA A 65 -5.10 8.97 4.92
C ALA A 65 -4.40 9.71 6.07
N ALA A 66 -3.47 9.03 6.75
CA ALA A 66 -2.85 9.56 7.96
C ALA A 66 -1.35 9.86 7.75
N LEU A 67 -0.66 8.94 7.09
CA LEU A 67 0.80 8.92 7.03
C LEU A 67 1.30 8.68 5.61
N VAL A 68 2.46 9.22 5.28
CA VAL A 68 3.21 8.87 4.07
C VAL A 68 4.55 8.25 4.46
N VAL A 69 4.87 7.11 3.84
CA VAL A 69 6.10 6.37 4.12
C VAL A 69 7.30 7.15 3.58
N ALA A 70 8.19 7.58 4.47
CA ALA A 70 9.43 8.24 4.08
C ALA A 70 10.55 7.22 3.82
N ASN A 71 10.64 6.17 4.65
CA ASN A 71 11.60 5.08 4.48
C ASN A 71 11.10 3.80 5.18
N LYS A 72 11.69 2.64 4.86
CA LYS A 72 11.33 1.34 5.45
C LYS A 72 12.53 0.47 5.79
N SER A 73 12.35 -0.39 6.78
CA SER A 73 13.23 -1.52 7.10
C SER A 73 12.61 -2.82 6.55
N SER A 74 12.87 -3.98 7.16
CA SER A 74 12.16 -5.23 6.86
C SER A 74 10.79 -5.31 7.54
N ILE A 75 10.63 -4.70 8.72
CA ILE A 75 9.44 -4.84 9.58
C ILE A 75 8.87 -3.52 10.08
N SER A 76 9.41 -2.38 9.66
CA SER A 76 8.94 -1.08 10.11
C SER A 76 9.10 0.00 9.04
N CYS A 77 8.25 1.02 9.14
CA CYS A 77 8.28 2.20 8.28
C CYS A 77 8.42 3.45 9.14
N VAL A 78 9.25 4.38 8.67
CA VAL A 78 9.31 5.75 9.18
C VAL A 78 8.44 6.60 8.27
N CYS A 79 7.48 7.31 8.86
CA CYS A 79 6.45 8.02 8.13
C CYS A 79 6.33 9.46 8.59
N THR A 80 5.87 10.32 7.69
CA THR A 80 5.52 11.72 7.98
C THR A 80 4.00 11.86 8.00
N MET A 81 3.46 12.68 8.91
CA MET A 81 2.03 12.96 8.96
C MET A 81 1.60 13.82 7.78
N VAL A 82 0.45 13.49 7.18
CA VAL A 82 -0.15 14.25 6.06
C VAL A 82 -1.53 14.81 6.42
N GLY A 83 -2.18 14.27 7.46
CA GLY A 83 -3.47 14.75 7.97
C GLY A 83 -3.37 15.48 9.31
N SER A 84 -4.53 15.92 9.82
CA SER A 84 -4.70 16.49 11.16
C SER A 84 -5.22 15.46 12.18
N LEU A 85 -5.07 14.18 11.89
CA LEU A 85 -5.44 13.07 12.78
C LEU A 85 -4.54 13.04 14.02
N ASP A 86 -5.15 12.84 15.18
CA ASP A 86 -4.43 12.58 16.43
C ASP A 86 -4.03 11.10 16.47
N ILE A 87 -2.80 10.80 16.02
CA ILE A 87 -2.24 9.45 15.98
C ILE A 87 -1.60 9.11 17.31
N ARG A 88 -1.89 7.94 17.86
CA ARG A 88 -1.35 7.46 19.13
C ARG A 88 -0.55 6.18 18.97
N VAL A 89 0.34 5.93 19.91
CA VAL A 89 1.04 4.64 19.99
C VAL A 89 0.02 3.56 20.28
N GLY A 90 0.01 2.50 19.46
CA GLY A 90 -0.95 1.41 19.55
C GLY A 90 -2.07 1.45 18.50
N ASP A 91 -2.27 2.58 17.83
CA ASP A 91 -3.16 2.71 16.67
C ASP A 91 -2.63 1.96 15.44
#